data_AF-A0A7J0EN91-F1
#
_entry.id   AF-A0A7J0EN91-F1
#
_cell.length_a   1.000
_cell.length_b   1.000
_cell.length_c   1.000
_cell.angle_alpha   90.00
_cell.angle_beta   90.00
_cell.angle_gamma   90.00
#
_symmetry.space_group_name_H-M   'P 1'
#
loop_
_entity.id
_entity.type
_entity.pdbx_description
1 polymer ?
#
loop_
_entity_poly.entity_id
_entity_poly.type
_entity_poly.pdbx_seq_one_letter_code
_entity_poly.pdbx_strand_id
1 'polypeptide(L)'
;MNLKLFKKRLISFYLCWRKHKRDLWGGSDVLAICTPPSDVVAHPISSSFFVWLLGHDFPDTVAVFSRNEIYFLCTRRKFSALQSLVGPAREAVQAKVTVYFLGGDRLEQMDRIIRGMKVMVENNEFQVYCFDTNLLQNPEQIAHKAKADSDENRPFVVGYISGESPKSKLLWSCYNNMKPNELLGAHVSGFSRLLNHDQNGRYSGKSRERYPELFEVQMQSLPQEFEQMLAMTPERRSPKAPSESRCQESAVWRM
;
A
#
# COMPACT_ATOMS: atom_id res chain seq x y z
N MET A 1 -15.50 3.04 -1.76
CA MET A 1 -14.15 3.26 -1.17
C MET A 1 -13.98 4.74 -0.83
N ASN A 2 -13.51 5.04 0.38
CA ASN A 2 -13.20 6.39 0.82
C ASN A 2 -11.70 6.66 0.64
N LEU A 3 -11.32 7.41 -0.40
CA LEU A 3 -9.92 7.64 -0.75
C LEU A 3 -9.16 8.45 0.32
N LYS A 4 -9.83 9.39 1.01
CA LYS A 4 -9.21 10.15 2.12
C LYS A 4 -8.83 9.21 3.28
N LEU A 5 -9.76 8.33 3.65
CA LEU A 5 -9.53 7.36 4.71
C LEU A 5 -8.49 6.30 4.32
N PHE A 6 -8.52 5.84 3.06
CA PHE A 6 -7.48 4.96 2.51
C PHE A 6 -6.08 5.56 2.67
N LYS A 7 -5.87 6.81 2.25
CA LYS A 7 -4.56 7.48 2.39
C LYS A 7 -4.10 7.50 3.85
N LYS A 8 -4.97 7.91 4.78
CA LYS A 8 -4.67 7.96 6.22
C LYS A 8 -4.27 6.58 6.76
N ARG A 9 -5.03 5.54 6.42
CA ARG A 9 -4.78 4.16 6.86
C ARG A 9 -3.52 3.58 6.23
N LEU A 10 -3.26 3.86 4.95
CA LEU A 10 -2.04 3.44 4.28
C LEU A 10 -0.79 4.05 4.93
N ILE A 11 -0.82 5.34 5.26
CA ILE A 11 0.26 6.01 6.01
C ILE A 11 0.47 5.32 7.36
N SER A 12 -0.62 5.11 8.12
CA SER A 12 -0.54 4.45 9.43
C SER A 12 0.05 3.03 9.34
N PHE A 13 -0.33 2.27 8.30
CA PHE A 13 0.19 0.94 8.04
C PHE A 13 1.70 0.97 7.76
N TYR A 14 2.17 1.82 6.83
CA TYR A 14 3.59 1.93 6.49
C TYR A 14 4.45 2.44 7.65
N LEU A 15 3.94 3.40 8.45
CA LEU A 15 4.62 3.88 9.65
C LEU A 15 4.78 2.77 10.69
N CYS A 16 3.72 2.02 10.97
CA CYS A 16 3.77 0.87 11.88
C CYS A 16 4.73 -0.21 11.37
N TRP A 17 4.69 -0.51 10.07
CA TRP A 17 5.59 -1.49 9.45
C TRP A 17 7.05 -1.11 9.62
N ARG A 18 7.42 0.11 9.23
CA ARG A 18 8.80 0.58 9.33
C ARG A 18 9.29 0.66 10.76
N LYS A 19 8.46 1.19 11.67
CA LYS A 19 8.83 1.37 13.08
C LYS A 19 9.05 0.05 13.80
N HIS A 20 8.22 -0.96 13.52
CA HIS A 20 8.24 -2.25 14.21
C HIS A 20 8.70 -3.38 13.30
N LYS A 21 9.57 -3.07 12.30
CA LYS A 21 9.95 -3.98 11.21
C LYS A 21 10.38 -5.35 11.73
N ARG A 22 11.23 -5.39 12.77
CA ARG A 22 11.74 -6.65 13.35
C ARG A 22 10.71 -7.30 14.29
N ASP A 23 10.09 -6.52 15.19
CA ASP A 23 9.27 -7.06 16.27
C ASP A 23 7.89 -7.59 15.84
N LEU A 24 7.21 -6.87 14.93
CA LEU A 24 5.84 -7.19 14.52
C LEU A 24 5.75 -7.74 13.10
N TRP A 25 6.72 -7.37 12.27
CA TRP A 25 6.74 -7.65 10.84
C TRP A 25 7.87 -8.58 10.42
N GLY A 26 8.54 -9.25 11.38
CA GLY A 26 9.47 -10.35 11.12
C GLY A 26 10.67 -9.98 10.25
N GLY A 27 11.06 -8.71 10.20
CA GLY A 27 12.13 -8.22 9.33
C GLY A 27 11.75 -8.13 7.84
N SER A 28 10.47 -8.29 7.50
CA SER A 28 9.99 -8.44 6.13
C SER A 28 10.34 -7.26 5.23
N ASP A 29 10.89 -7.56 4.06
CA ASP A 29 11.12 -6.60 2.98
C ASP A 29 9.86 -6.40 2.12
N VAL A 30 9.05 -7.45 2.01
CA VAL A 30 7.73 -7.40 1.37
C VAL A 30 6.69 -8.11 2.23
N LEU A 31 5.44 -7.67 2.14
CA LEU A 31 4.30 -8.31 2.80
C LEU A 31 3.34 -8.84 1.74
N ALA A 32 3.17 -10.16 1.69
CA ALA A 32 2.22 -10.83 0.81
C ALA A 32 0.93 -11.19 1.58
N ILE A 33 -0.20 -10.72 1.07
CA ILE A 33 -1.53 -10.92 1.63
C ILE A 33 -2.40 -11.57 0.57
N CYS A 34 -3.04 -12.68 0.92
CA CYS A 34 -3.96 -13.38 0.04
C CYS A 34 -5.30 -13.57 0.75
N THR A 35 -6.37 -13.02 0.18
CA THR A 35 -7.71 -13.33 0.65
C THR A 35 -8.23 -14.62 0.02
N PRO A 36 -8.97 -15.45 0.78
CA PRO A 36 -9.65 -16.60 0.23
C PRO A 36 -10.82 -16.18 -0.67
N PRO A 37 -11.37 -17.10 -1.46
CA PRO A 37 -12.64 -16.88 -2.16
C PRO A 37 -13.80 -16.64 -1.17
N SER A 38 -14.86 -16.00 -1.65
CA SER A 38 -15.95 -15.45 -0.81
C SER A 38 -16.83 -16.50 -0.11
N ASP A 39 -16.74 -17.75 -0.52
CA ASP A 39 -17.51 -18.90 -0.01
C ASP A 39 -16.86 -19.54 1.23
N VAL A 40 -15.67 -19.09 1.62
CA VAL A 40 -14.98 -19.56 2.82
C VAL A 40 -15.55 -18.84 4.05
N VAL A 41 -16.11 -19.59 4.99
CA VAL A 41 -16.82 -19.09 6.19
C VAL A 41 -15.89 -18.43 7.22
N ALA A 42 -14.59 -18.67 7.14
CA ALA A 42 -13.63 -18.02 8.04
C ALA A 42 -13.60 -16.51 7.79
N HIS A 43 -13.46 -15.71 8.85
CA HIS A 43 -13.19 -14.28 8.78
C HIS A 43 -11.68 -14.04 8.90
N PRO A 44 -10.90 -14.17 7.82
CA PRO A 44 -9.46 -14.05 7.90
C PRO A 44 -9.04 -12.61 8.25
N ILE A 45 -7.88 -12.50 8.89
CA ILE A 45 -7.18 -11.25 9.14
C ILE A 45 -6.92 -10.53 7.81
N SER A 46 -6.62 -11.24 6.71
CA SER A 46 -6.46 -10.63 5.38
C SER A 46 -7.71 -9.87 4.91
N SER A 47 -8.90 -10.46 5.03
CA SER A 47 -10.17 -9.79 4.71
C SER A 47 -10.42 -8.60 5.65
N SER A 48 -10.19 -8.79 6.95
CA SER A 48 -10.33 -7.71 7.94
C SER A 48 -9.40 -6.53 7.65
N PHE A 49 -8.18 -6.83 7.19
CA PHE A 49 -7.22 -5.81 6.75
C PHE A 49 -7.69 -5.05 5.53
N PHE A 50 -8.27 -5.70 4.50
CA PHE A 50 -8.82 -4.97 3.35
C PHE A 50 -10.05 -4.14 3.71
N VAL A 51 -10.94 -4.64 4.57
CA VAL A 51 -12.07 -3.85 5.07
C VAL A 51 -11.57 -2.62 5.83
N TRP A 52 -10.56 -2.79 6.68
CA TRP A 52 -9.92 -1.66 7.34
C TRP A 52 -9.27 -0.72 6.31
N LEU A 53 -8.39 -1.18 5.43
CA LEU A 53 -7.64 -0.32 4.53
C LEU A 53 -8.52 0.38 3.48
N LEU A 54 -9.44 -0.35 2.86
CA LEU A 54 -10.19 0.07 1.66
C LEU A 54 -11.67 0.38 1.94
N GLY A 55 -12.19 -0.06 3.09
CA GLY A 55 -13.60 0.07 3.46
C GLY A 55 -14.50 -1.03 2.92
N HIS A 56 -13.95 -2.00 2.18
CA HIS A 56 -14.67 -3.16 1.63
C HIS A 56 -13.74 -4.36 1.60
N ASP A 57 -14.31 -5.56 1.67
CA ASP A 57 -13.53 -6.77 1.45
C ASP A 57 -13.28 -7.00 -0.05
N PHE A 58 -12.14 -7.61 -0.35
CA PHE A 58 -11.73 -8.01 -1.69
C PHE A 58 -11.39 -9.50 -1.64
N PRO A 59 -12.39 -10.40 -1.67
CA PRO A 59 -12.13 -11.84 -1.68
C PRO A 59 -11.30 -12.22 -2.92
N ASP A 60 -10.65 -13.37 -2.93
CA ASP A 60 -9.87 -13.87 -4.08
C ASP A 60 -8.95 -12.78 -4.69
N THR A 61 -8.18 -12.11 -3.84
CA THR A 61 -7.29 -11.02 -4.21
C THR A 61 -5.94 -11.22 -3.53
N VAL A 62 -4.86 -11.01 -4.29
CA VAL A 62 -3.50 -10.97 -3.73
C VAL A 62 -3.05 -9.53 -3.70
N ALA A 63 -2.47 -9.11 -2.59
CA ALA A 63 -1.72 -7.86 -2.50
C ALA A 63 -0.29 -8.14 -2.02
N VAL A 64 0.69 -7.56 -2.71
CA VAL A 64 2.09 -7.57 -2.29
C VAL A 64 2.53 -6.14 -2.05
N PHE A 65 2.82 -5.81 -0.79
CA PHE A 65 3.32 -4.51 -0.39
C PHE A 65 4.84 -4.56 -0.26
N SER A 66 5.53 -3.63 -0.88
CA SER A 66 6.95 -3.34 -0.66
C SER A 66 7.11 -1.91 -0.16
N ARG A 67 8.35 -1.47 0.04
CA ARG A 67 8.66 -0.10 0.44
C ARG A 67 8.11 0.95 -0.55
N ASN A 68 8.25 0.70 -1.86
CA ASN A 68 7.96 1.68 -2.91
C ASN A 68 6.94 1.20 -3.94
N GLU A 69 6.46 -0.05 -3.83
CA GLU A 69 5.50 -0.60 -4.79
C GLU A 69 4.42 -1.41 -4.08
N ILE A 70 3.23 -1.38 -4.65
CA ILE A 70 2.09 -2.18 -4.22
C ILE A 70 1.54 -2.89 -5.45
N TYR A 71 1.46 -4.21 -5.39
CA TYR A 71 0.92 -5.01 -6.45
C TYR A 71 -0.40 -5.62 -6.02
N PHE A 72 -1.39 -5.57 -6.90
CA PHE A 72 -2.66 -6.28 -6.72
C PHE A 72 -2.87 -7.29 -7.84
N LEU A 73 -3.22 -8.52 -7.50
CA LEU A 73 -3.78 -9.51 -8.44
C LEU A 73 -5.26 -9.67 -8.13
N CYS A 74 -6.12 -9.43 -9.11
CA CYS A 74 -7.56 -9.47 -8.88
C CYS A 74 -8.37 -9.87 -10.12
N THR A 75 -9.61 -10.29 -9.91
CA THR A 75 -10.57 -10.51 -11.01
C THR A 75 -10.92 -9.22 -11.75
N ARG A 76 -11.39 -9.33 -13.00
CA ARG A 76 -11.81 -8.17 -13.81
C ARG A 76 -12.79 -7.22 -13.11
N ARG A 77 -13.71 -7.77 -12.30
CA ARG A 77 -14.72 -6.99 -11.56
C ARG A 77 -14.12 -6.02 -10.54
N LYS A 78 -12.96 -6.35 -9.97
CA LYS A 78 -12.28 -5.58 -8.90
C LYS A 78 -11.22 -4.63 -9.45
N PHE A 79 -10.82 -4.82 -10.72
CA PHE A 79 -9.71 -4.10 -11.33
C PHE A 79 -9.89 -2.58 -11.29
N SER A 80 -11.03 -2.07 -11.77
CA SER A 80 -11.28 -0.62 -11.81
C SER A 80 -11.26 0.00 -10.41
N ALA A 81 -11.80 -0.70 -9.42
CA ALA A 81 -11.74 -0.28 -8.02
C ALA A 81 -10.28 -0.17 -7.54
N LEU A 82 -9.48 -1.23 -7.67
CA LEU A 82 -8.08 -1.21 -7.21
C LEU A 82 -7.21 -0.23 -8.01
N GLN A 83 -7.50 -0.03 -9.30
CA GLN A 83 -6.78 0.93 -10.13
C GLN A 83 -7.01 2.38 -9.69
N SER A 84 -8.16 2.69 -9.07
CA SER A 84 -8.42 4.02 -8.50
C SER A 84 -7.48 4.39 -7.34
N LEU A 85 -6.74 3.41 -6.78
CA LEU A 85 -5.80 3.63 -5.67
C LEU A 85 -4.42 4.14 -6.13
N VAL A 86 -4.13 4.11 -7.44
CA VAL A 86 -2.82 4.48 -8.00
C VAL A 86 -2.39 5.91 -7.61
N GLY A 87 -3.26 6.89 -7.84
CA GLY A 87 -2.99 8.28 -7.45
C GLY A 87 -2.88 8.44 -5.93
N PRO A 88 -3.91 8.03 -5.15
CA PRO A 88 -3.90 8.17 -3.70
C PRO A 88 -2.73 7.49 -2.99
N ALA A 89 -2.29 6.30 -3.42
CA ALA A 89 -1.15 5.63 -2.82
C ALA A 89 0.17 6.34 -3.12
N ARG A 90 0.33 6.87 -4.35
CA ARG A 90 1.48 7.69 -4.72
C ARG A 90 1.52 8.99 -3.91
N GLU A 91 0.38 9.63 -3.67
CA GLU A 91 0.30 10.82 -2.81
C GLU A 91 0.62 10.50 -1.35
N ALA A 92 0.12 9.38 -0.83
CA ALA A 92 0.17 9.06 0.60
C ALA A 92 1.51 8.50 1.07
N VAL A 93 2.14 7.64 0.27
CA VAL A 93 3.37 6.93 0.66
C VAL A 93 4.37 6.80 -0.50
N GLN A 94 4.13 7.50 -1.62
CA GLN A 94 4.94 7.44 -2.86
C GLN A 94 5.11 6.01 -3.41
N ALA A 95 4.22 5.10 -3.04
CA ALA A 95 4.23 3.76 -3.58
C ALA A 95 3.57 3.74 -4.96
N LYS A 96 4.25 3.13 -5.94
CA LYS A 96 3.69 2.83 -7.25
C LYS A 96 2.75 1.64 -7.15
N VAL A 97 1.50 1.82 -7.54
CA VAL A 97 0.51 0.73 -7.56
C VAL A 97 0.46 0.12 -8.95
N THR A 98 0.58 -1.20 -9.03
CA THR A 98 0.35 -1.97 -10.26
C THR A 98 -0.75 -3.00 -10.02
N VAL A 99 -1.77 -3.00 -10.88
CA VAL A 99 -2.89 -3.95 -10.79
C VAL A 99 -2.82 -4.88 -11.98
N TYR A 100 -2.78 -6.19 -11.73
CA TYR A 100 -2.86 -7.22 -12.76
C TYR A 100 -4.16 -8.01 -12.65
N PHE A 101 -4.61 -8.54 -13.78
CA PHE A 101 -5.68 -9.52 -13.79
C PHE A 101 -5.18 -10.86 -13.28
N LEU A 102 -5.97 -11.46 -12.40
CA LEU A 102 -5.82 -12.85 -12.03
C LEU A 102 -6.01 -13.72 -13.27
N GLY A 103 -4.95 -14.37 -13.73
CA GLY A 103 -4.97 -15.24 -14.92
C GLY A 103 -4.13 -16.49 -14.69
N GLY A 104 -4.58 -17.65 -15.18
CA GLY A 104 -3.87 -18.91 -14.90
C GLY A 104 -3.73 -19.19 -13.39
N ASP A 105 -2.56 -19.68 -12.97
CA ASP A 105 -2.26 -19.93 -11.56
C ASP A 105 -1.87 -18.64 -10.82
N ARG A 106 -2.77 -18.20 -9.92
CA ARG A 106 -2.60 -17.04 -9.01
C ARG A 106 -1.28 -17.09 -8.24
N LEU A 107 -0.90 -18.27 -7.77
CA LEU A 107 0.26 -18.45 -6.90
C LEU A 107 1.54 -18.30 -7.71
N GLU A 108 1.58 -18.78 -8.95
CA GLU A 108 2.72 -18.59 -9.83
C GLU A 108 2.89 -17.13 -10.26
N GLN A 109 1.79 -16.40 -10.48
CA GLN A 109 1.87 -14.95 -10.72
C GLN A 109 2.44 -14.19 -9.53
N MET A 110 1.98 -14.52 -8.31
CA MET A 110 2.51 -13.93 -7.09
C MET A 110 4.01 -14.23 -6.93
N ASP A 111 4.43 -15.47 -7.18
CA ASP A 111 5.83 -15.88 -7.11
C ASP A 111 6.70 -15.07 -8.08
N ARG A 112 6.19 -14.79 -9.29
CA ARG A 112 6.88 -13.92 -10.27
C ARG A 112 7.03 -12.49 -9.77
N ILE A 113 6.01 -11.92 -9.14
CA ILE A 113 6.06 -10.56 -8.59
C ILE A 113 7.09 -10.48 -7.47
N ILE A 114 7.07 -11.42 -6.53
CA ILE A 114 8.01 -11.44 -5.40
C ILE A 114 9.46 -11.57 -5.90
N ARG A 115 9.71 -12.46 -6.87
CA ARG A 115 11.03 -12.56 -7.51
C ARG A 115 11.46 -11.27 -8.19
N GLY A 116 10.54 -10.60 -8.90
CA GLY A 116 10.82 -9.31 -9.54
C GLY A 116 11.19 -8.23 -8.52
N MET A 117 10.45 -8.15 -7.40
CA MET A 117 10.76 -7.21 -6.31
C MET A 117 12.12 -7.46 -5.69
N LYS A 118 12.49 -8.73 -5.48
CA LYS A 118 13.81 -9.08 -4.97
C LYS A 118 14.92 -8.52 -5.87
N VAL A 119 14.83 -8.74 -7.18
CA VAL A 119 15.80 -8.23 -8.16
C VAL A 119 15.87 -6.69 -8.12
N MET A 120 14.73 -6.01 -7.99
CA MET A 120 14.71 -4.54 -7.87
C MET A 120 15.36 -4.03 -6.58
N VAL A 121 15.19 -4.75 -5.46
CA VAL A 121 15.87 -4.43 -4.20
C VAL A 121 17.38 -4.66 -4.30
N GLU A 122 17.81 -5.75 -4.92
CA GLU A 122 19.23 -6.08 -5.13
C GLU A 122 19.93 -5.07 -6.06
N ASN A 123 19.25 -4.62 -7.12
CA ASN A 123 19.80 -3.67 -8.08
C ASN A 123 19.85 -2.21 -7.59
N ASN A 124 19.45 -1.96 -6.34
CA ASN A 124 19.54 -0.68 -5.65
C ASN A 124 18.96 0.52 -6.45
N GLU A 125 17.93 0.27 -7.28
CA GLU A 125 17.22 1.30 -8.03
C GLU A 125 16.22 2.07 -7.14
N PHE A 126 16.60 2.27 -5.87
CA PHE A 126 15.77 2.90 -4.86
C PHE A 126 16.17 4.37 -4.71
N GLN A 127 15.41 5.23 -5.37
CA GLN A 127 15.37 6.64 -5.01
C GLN A 127 14.82 6.76 -3.58
N VAL A 128 15.67 7.22 -2.67
CA VAL A 128 15.34 7.47 -1.26
C VAL A 128 14.48 8.73 -1.19
N TYR A 129 13.16 8.56 -1.22
CA TYR A 129 12.25 9.64 -0.86
C TYR A 129 11.73 9.42 0.56
N CYS A 130 12.17 10.31 1.46
CA CYS A 130 11.81 10.26 2.87
C CYS A 130 10.41 10.86 3.07
N PHE A 131 9.49 10.09 3.68
CA PHE A 131 8.20 10.57 4.17
C PHE A 131 8.25 11.13 5.59
N ASP A 132 9.43 11.18 6.21
CA ASP A 132 9.60 11.78 7.52
C ASP A 132 9.79 13.28 7.38
N THR A 133 8.70 14.03 7.54
CA THR A 133 8.75 15.49 7.70
C THR A 133 9.56 15.93 8.94
N ASN A 134 9.91 15.00 9.84
CA ASN A 134 10.71 15.25 11.04
C ASN A 134 12.16 14.73 10.99
N LEU A 135 12.61 14.18 9.86
CA LEU A 135 14.02 13.85 9.67
C LEU A 135 14.54 14.56 8.41
N LEU A 136 14.70 15.88 8.53
CA LEU A 136 15.66 16.66 7.73
C LEU A 136 17.11 16.25 8.08
N GLN A 137 17.41 14.95 8.09
CA GLN A 137 18.79 14.48 8.06
C GLN A 137 19.20 14.37 6.59
N ASN A 138 20.37 14.94 6.31
CA ASN A 138 20.98 15.02 4.98
C ASN A 138 20.75 13.71 4.19
N PRO A 139 20.20 13.75 2.95
CA PRO A 139 19.96 12.57 2.12
C PRO A 139 21.18 11.64 2.00
N GLU A 140 22.38 12.22 2.01
CA GLU A 140 23.65 11.48 1.97
C GLU A 140 23.86 10.63 3.23
N GLN A 141 23.50 11.14 4.41
CA GLN A 141 23.64 10.40 5.67
C GLN A 141 22.62 9.25 5.79
N ILE A 142 21.42 9.43 5.22
CA ILE A 142 20.40 8.38 5.16
C ILE A 142 20.83 7.27 4.18
N ALA A 143 21.40 7.64 3.03
CA ALA A 143 21.97 6.69 2.08
C ALA A 143 23.15 5.93 2.70
N HIS A 144 24.04 6.62 3.43
CA HIS A 144 25.15 6.00 4.16
C HIS A 144 24.66 5.04 5.27
N LYS A 145 23.61 5.41 6.02
CA LYS A 145 23.04 4.54 7.06
C LYS A 145 22.30 3.33 6.47
N ALA A 146 21.56 3.51 5.37
CA ALA A 146 20.90 2.42 4.65
C ALA A 146 21.92 1.45 4.04
N LYS A 147 23.06 1.97 3.55
CA LYS A 147 24.18 1.18 3.02
C LYS A 147 25.01 0.50 4.12
N ALA A 148 25.05 1.06 5.33
CA ALA A 148 25.69 0.41 6.48
C ALA A 148 24.86 -0.73 7.08
N ASP A 149 23.54 -0.76 6.84
CA ASP A 149 22.61 -1.81 7.29
C ASP A 149 22.30 -2.83 6.15
N SER A 150 22.82 -2.60 4.94
CA SER A 150 22.74 -3.57 3.84
C SER A 150 23.88 -4.58 3.98
N ASP A 151 23.65 -5.59 4.80
CA ASP A 151 24.38 -6.84 4.70
C ASP A 151 24.06 -7.45 3.32
N GLU A 152 24.98 -7.32 2.35
CA GLU A 152 24.85 -7.81 0.97
C GLU A 152 24.49 -9.31 0.91
N ASN A 153 24.65 -10.02 2.03
CA ASN A 153 24.38 -11.44 2.16
C ASN A 153 23.11 -11.75 2.96
N ARG A 154 22.31 -10.75 3.36
CA ARG A 154 21.04 -11.01 4.07
C ARG A 154 19.98 -11.51 3.11
N PRO A 155 19.23 -12.55 3.48
CA PRO A 155 18.14 -13.06 2.64
C PRO A 155 17.02 -12.04 2.50
N PHE A 156 16.37 -12.06 1.34
CA PHE A 156 15.16 -11.29 1.10
C PHE A 156 13.99 -11.89 1.90
N VAL A 157 13.34 -11.09 2.75
CA VAL A 157 12.33 -11.61 3.68
C VAL A 157 10.92 -11.31 3.19
N VAL A 158 10.11 -12.37 3.01
CA VAL A 158 8.70 -12.30 2.63
C VAL A 158 7.82 -12.54 3.85
N GLY A 159 7.15 -11.49 4.30
CA GLY A 159 6.20 -11.55 5.40
C GLY A 159 4.82 -11.99 4.95
N TYR A 160 4.16 -12.78 5.79
CA TYR A 160 2.79 -13.25 5.57
C TYR A 160 2.04 -13.34 6.90
N ILE A 161 0.72 -13.21 6.81
CA ILE A 161 -0.16 -13.29 7.98
C ILE A 161 -0.06 -14.69 8.59
N SER A 162 0.22 -14.76 9.89
CA SER A 162 0.24 -16.02 10.63
C SER A 162 -1.09 -16.76 10.50
N GLY A 163 -1.04 -18.02 10.08
CA GLY A 163 -2.22 -18.85 9.84
C GLY A 163 -2.86 -18.71 8.45
N GLU A 164 -2.44 -17.72 7.66
CA GLU A 164 -2.98 -17.44 6.32
C GLU A 164 -1.88 -17.47 5.25
N SER A 165 -0.82 -18.25 5.49
CA SER A 165 0.29 -18.43 4.56
C SER A 165 -0.21 -18.82 3.16
N PRO A 166 0.07 -18.03 2.11
CA PRO A 166 -0.31 -18.44 0.77
C PRO A 166 0.44 -19.71 0.37
N LYS A 167 -0.27 -20.71 -0.15
CA LYS A 167 0.28 -22.03 -0.50
C LYS A 167 1.07 -22.03 -1.81
N SER A 168 1.86 -21.00 -2.12
CA SER A 168 2.66 -20.96 -3.35
C SER A 168 3.94 -21.80 -3.25
N LYS A 169 4.50 -22.20 -4.40
CA LYS A 169 5.74 -23.01 -4.45
C LYS A 169 6.93 -22.23 -3.89
N LEU A 170 7.03 -20.95 -4.21
CA LEU A 170 8.06 -20.06 -3.66
C LEU A 170 7.93 -19.95 -2.15
N LEU A 171 6.73 -19.66 -1.64
CA LEU A 171 6.52 -19.50 -0.21
C LEU A 171 6.69 -20.81 0.54
N TRP A 172 6.28 -21.93 -0.04
CA TRP A 172 6.59 -23.26 0.52
C TRP A 172 8.10 -23.50 0.60
N SER A 173 8.87 -23.08 -0.41
CA SER A 173 10.34 -23.14 -0.36
C SER A 173 10.93 -22.23 0.73
N CYS A 174 10.33 -21.05 0.94
CA CYS A 174 10.67 -20.13 2.03
C CYS A 174 10.39 -20.75 3.40
N TYR A 175 9.21 -21.37 3.58
CA TYR A 175 8.79 -21.93 4.87
C TYR A 175 9.64 -23.12 5.29
N ASN A 176 10.12 -23.89 4.31
CA ASN A 176 11.00 -25.03 4.54
C ASN A 176 12.48 -24.65 4.53
N ASN A 177 12.82 -23.35 4.50
CA ASN A 177 14.20 -22.84 4.47
C ASN A 177 15.07 -23.54 3.41
N MET A 178 14.49 -23.88 2.24
CA MET A 178 15.22 -24.64 1.21
C MET A 178 16.31 -23.79 0.54
N LYS A 179 16.21 -22.46 0.64
CA LYS A 179 17.19 -21.50 0.12
C LYS A 179 17.38 -20.33 1.11
N PRO A 180 17.92 -20.61 2.30
CA PRO A 180 17.86 -19.69 3.44
C PRO A 180 18.70 -18.42 3.25
N ASN A 181 19.70 -18.47 2.36
CA ASN A 181 20.55 -17.32 2.04
C ASN A 181 19.97 -16.46 0.91
N GLU A 182 18.96 -16.96 0.18
CA GLU A 182 18.36 -16.28 -0.97
C GLU A 182 17.03 -15.61 -0.58
N LEU A 183 16.19 -16.32 0.17
CA LEU A 183 14.79 -15.98 0.37
C LEU A 183 14.22 -16.65 1.63
N LEU A 184 13.70 -15.85 2.55
CA LEU A 184 13.11 -16.34 3.81
C LEU A 184 11.64 -15.95 3.93
N GLY A 185 10.86 -16.82 4.57
CA GLY A 185 9.48 -16.53 4.96
C GLY A 185 9.43 -16.08 6.40
N ALA A 186 8.67 -15.04 6.70
CA ALA A 186 8.46 -14.57 8.06
C ALA A 186 6.98 -14.47 8.42
N HIS A 187 6.61 -15.06 9.56
CA HIS A 187 5.32 -14.84 10.17
C HIS A 187 5.21 -13.41 10.70
N VAL A 188 4.12 -12.70 10.36
CA VAL A 188 3.87 -11.35 10.86
C VAL A 188 2.62 -11.29 11.73
N SER A 189 2.75 -10.62 12.88
CA SER A 189 1.63 -10.37 13.82
C SER A 189 1.14 -8.91 13.78
N GLY A 190 1.83 -8.05 13.02
CA GLY A 190 1.53 -6.64 12.89
C GLY A 190 0.11 -6.34 12.41
N PHE A 191 -0.45 -7.17 11.52
CA PHE A 191 -1.82 -6.98 11.03
C PHE A 191 -2.86 -7.07 12.15
N SER A 192 -2.83 -8.12 12.97
CA SER A 192 -3.77 -8.27 14.08
C SER A 192 -3.65 -7.12 15.09
N ARG A 193 -2.41 -6.69 15.40
CA ARG A 193 -2.19 -5.55 16.31
C ARG A 193 -2.69 -4.23 15.74
N LEU A 194 -2.47 -3.98 14.44
CA LEU A 194 -2.95 -2.80 13.73
C LEU A 194 -4.48 -2.71 13.76
N LEU A 195 -5.16 -3.84 13.54
CA LEU A 195 -6.62 -3.93 13.55
C LEU A 195 -7.22 -3.73 14.94
N ASN A 196 -6.61 -4.32 15.98
CA ASN A 196 -7.10 -4.20 17.35
C ASN A 196 -6.96 -2.77 17.91
N HIS A 197 -5.96 -2.00 17.46
CA HIS A 197 -5.78 -0.62 17.90
C HIS A 197 -6.88 0.33 17.38
N ASP A 198 -7.40 0.11 16.16
CA ASP A 198 -8.48 0.95 15.58
C ASP A 198 -9.84 0.64 16.23
N GLN A 199 -10.07 -0.59 16.71
CA GLN A 199 -11.32 -0.98 17.38
C GLN A 199 -11.39 -0.51 18.85
N ASN A 200 -10.25 -0.35 19.52
CA ASN A 200 -10.17 0.00 20.94
C ASN A 200 -10.22 1.51 21.24
N GLY A 201 -10.63 2.36 20.31
CA GLY A 201 -11.03 3.75 20.59
C GLY A 201 -12.21 3.90 21.57
N ARG A 202 -12.73 2.78 22.09
CA ARG A 202 -13.67 2.70 23.22
C ARG A 202 -13.19 1.67 24.26
N TYR A 203 -12.02 1.86 24.87
CA TYR A 203 -11.69 1.18 26.13
C TYR A 203 -11.38 2.16 27.26
N SER A 204 -12.39 2.25 28.12
CA SER A 204 -12.35 2.44 29.56
C SER A 204 -10.97 2.19 30.19
N GLY A 205 -10.47 3.19 30.90
CA GLY A 205 -9.23 3.10 31.65
C GLY A 205 -9.25 1.95 32.65
N LYS A 206 -8.25 1.07 32.56
CA LYS A 206 -7.53 0.38 33.65
C LYS A 206 -6.64 -0.74 33.08
N SER A 207 -5.54 -0.36 32.44
CA SER A 207 -4.30 -1.14 32.41
C SER A 207 -3.19 -0.22 31.88
N ARG A 208 -2.66 0.57 32.81
CA ARG A 208 -1.60 1.55 32.58
C ARG A 208 -0.25 0.85 32.73
N GLU A 209 0.24 0.19 31.69
CA GLU A 209 1.67 -0.15 31.57
C GLU A 209 2.15 0.05 30.12
N ARG A 210 2.93 1.14 29.93
CA ARG A 210 3.86 1.50 28.83
C ARG A 210 3.31 1.25 27.41
N TYR A 211 2.88 2.25 26.63
CA TYR A 211 3.64 3.38 26.07
C TYR A 211 2.67 4.51 25.63
N PRO A 212 2.67 5.71 26.25
CA PRO A 212 1.63 6.73 25.98
C PRO A 212 1.89 7.72 24.82
N GLU A 213 3.05 7.76 24.17
CA GLU A 213 3.40 8.96 23.37
C GLU A 213 3.27 8.82 21.84
N LEU A 214 2.71 7.71 21.33
CA LEU A 214 2.83 7.37 19.90
C LEU A 214 1.67 7.77 18.99
N PHE A 215 0.53 8.17 19.54
CA PHE A 215 -0.66 8.47 18.72
C PHE A 215 -1.38 9.77 19.07
N GLU A 216 -0.82 10.57 20.00
CA GLU A 216 -1.22 11.96 20.23
C GLU A 216 -0.44 12.97 19.37
N VAL A 217 0.02 12.58 18.18
CA VAL A 217 0.32 13.59 17.14
C VAL A 217 -1.03 14.09 16.63
N GLN A 218 -1.51 15.11 17.33
CA GLN A 218 -2.66 15.97 17.09
C GLN A 218 -3.45 15.67 15.81
N MET A 219 -4.64 15.09 16.03
CA MET A 219 -5.83 15.27 15.19
C MET A 219 -6.35 16.73 15.16
N GLN A 220 -5.53 17.72 15.54
CA GLN A 220 -5.89 19.13 15.51
C GLN A 220 -5.24 19.77 14.28
N SER A 221 -6.10 20.08 13.30
CA SER A 221 -5.85 20.84 12.06
C SER A 221 -4.64 20.41 11.22
N LEU A 222 -4.91 19.93 10.01
CA LEU A 222 -3.92 19.98 8.93
C LEU A 222 -3.28 21.39 8.91
N PRO A 223 -1.94 21.50 8.75
CA PRO A 223 -1.30 22.80 8.53
C PRO A 223 -2.02 23.51 7.39
N GLN A 224 -2.33 24.79 7.58
CA GLN A 224 -3.14 25.60 6.65
C GLN A 224 -2.57 25.63 5.22
N GLU A 225 -1.28 25.34 5.09
CA GLU A 225 -0.54 25.17 3.83
C GLU A 225 -1.03 23.95 3.02
N PHE A 226 -1.51 22.88 3.67
CA PHE A 226 -2.02 21.68 3.00
C PHE A 226 -3.43 21.89 2.42
N GLU A 227 -4.25 22.73 3.07
CA GLU A 227 -5.54 23.20 2.55
C GLU A 227 -5.33 24.11 1.33
N GLN A 228 -4.35 25.03 1.39
CA GLN A 228 -4.00 25.91 0.27
C GLN A 228 -3.45 25.14 -0.94
N MET A 229 -2.68 24.08 -0.70
CA MET A 229 -2.12 23.23 -1.75
C MET A 229 -3.20 22.39 -2.46
N LEU A 230 -4.24 21.96 -1.75
CA LEU A 230 -5.40 21.28 -2.33
C LEU A 230 -6.34 22.25 -3.08
N ALA A 231 -6.46 23.49 -2.60
CA ALA A 231 -7.26 24.55 -3.22
C ALA A 231 -6.66 25.12 -4.52
N MET A 232 -5.35 24.92 -4.75
CA MET A 232 -4.62 25.39 -5.94
C MET A 232 -4.68 24.41 -7.13
N THR A 233 -5.50 23.37 -7.07
CA THR A 233 -5.76 22.57 -8.28
C THR A 233 -6.55 23.42 -9.29
N PRO A 234 -6.05 23.62 -10.52
CA PRO A 234 -6.75 24.46 -11.48
C PRO A 234 -8.10 23.80 -11.82
N GLU A 235 -9.19 24.52 -11.53
CA GLU A 235 -10.51 24.17 -12.01
C GLU A 235 -10.45 23.88 -13.51
N ARG A 236 -10.99 22.71 -13.89
CA ARG A 236 -11.31 22.41 -15.28
C ARG A 236 -12.17 23.55 -15.83
N ARG A 237 -11.63 24.32 -16.78
CA ARG A 237 -12.48 25.10 -17.69
C ARG A 237 -13.36 24.12 -18.45
N SER A 238 -14.64 24.11 -18.12
CA SER A 238 -15.69 23.49 -18.92
C SER A 238 -15.63 24.04 -20.36
N PRO A 239 -15.71 23.19 -21.40
CA PRO A 239 -15.95 23.69 -22.75
C PRO A 239 -17.36 24.30 -22.79
N LYS A 240 -17.45 25.59 -23.10
CA LYS A 240 -18.73 26.23 -23.43
C LYS A 240 -19.30 25.55 -24.68
N ALA A 241 -20.57 25.15 -24.62
CA ALA A 241 -21.34 24.70 -25.77
C ALA A 241 -21.38 25.81 -26.85
N PRO A 242 -21.40 25.47 -28.15
CA PRO A 242 -21.57 26.47 -29.20
C PRO A 242 -23.00 27.01 -29.15
N SER A 243 -23.11 28.32 -29.01
CA SER A 243 -24.37 29.06 -29.13
C SER A 243 -24.83 29.05 -30.58
N GLU A 244 -26.08 28.59 -30.78
CA GLU A 244 -26.86 28.83 -31.99
C GLU A 244 -26.82 30.32 -32.36
N SER A 245 -26.34 30.63 -33.55
CA SER A 245 -26.54 31.93 -34.17
C SER A 245 -27.07 31.75 -35.59
N ARG A 246 -28.25 32.34 -35.77
CA ARG A 246 -29.04 32.48 -36.98
C ARG A 246 -28.20 32.85 -38.19
N CYS A 247 -28.27 32.03 -39.25
CA CYS A 247 -28.16 32.55 -40.61
C CYS A 247 -29.55 33.02 -41.02
N GLN A 248 -29.78 34.33 -41.02
CA GLN A 248 -30.81 34.97 -41.84
C GLN A 248 -30.14 35.59 -43.07
N GLU A 249 -30.80 35.32 -44.19
CA GLU A 249 -30.65 35.78 -45.57
C GLU A 249 -30.01 37.15 -45.79
N SER A 250 -29.27 37.27 -46.88
CA SER A 250 -29.54 38.25 -47.94
C SER A 250 -28.90 37.80 -49.26
N ALA A 251 -29.76 37.56 -50.25
CA ALA A 251 -29.44 37.36 -51.66
C ALA A 251 -29.00 38.69 -52.33
N VAL A 252 -28.71 38.60 -53.65
CA VAL A 252 -28.58 39.66 -54.71
C VAL A 252 -27.14 39.79 -55.24
N TRP A 253 -26.79 39.74 -56.53
CA TRP A 253 -27.38 39.37 -57.84
C TRP A 253 -26.25 39.56 -58.91
N ARG A 254 -26.39 38.86 -60.07
CA ARG A 254 -25.75 39.10 -61.41
C ARG A 254 -24.26 38.75 -61.57
N MET A 255 -23.79 38.14 -62.67
CA MET A 255 -24.28 38.06 -64.06
C MET A 255 -23.92 36.69 -64.67
#